data_AF-A0A9D8G487-F1
#
_entry.id   AF-A0A9D8G487-F1
#
_cell.length_a   1.000
_cell.length_b   1.000
_cell.length_c   1.000
_cell.angle_alpha   90.00
_cell.angle_beta   90.00
_cell.angle_gamma   90.00
#
_symmetry.space_group_name_H-M   'P 1'
#
loop_
_entity.id
_entity.type
_entity.pdbx_description
1 polymer ?
#
loop_
_entity_poly.entity_id
_entity_poly.type
_entity_poly.pdbx_seq_one_letter_code
_entity_poly.pdbx_strand_id
1 'polypeptide(L)'
;MISQLNGRFIEKYATQLVIECGGVGYEVKISLNTFTSLGDRDSGVVFTRLIVREDAHIIYGFHAKEEREMFNHLISVSGIGPNTAIIMLSSMLPEDIARAIQTEDVMTIQKIKGIGAKTAQRVILDLKGKVIKLSEQAQNIFSTNNTNRLDALTALVSLGFDKKAAEKALERIDTGSEPVEGLIKEALKIL
;
A
#
# COMPACT_ATOMS: atom_id res chain seq x y z
N MET A 1 -4.02 6.46 -10.61
CA MET A 1 -4.38 7.75 -11.20
C MET A 1 -3.95 8.94 -10.31
N ILE A 2 -4.20 8.94 -8.99
CA ILE A 2 -3.56 9.89 -8.06
C ILE A 2 -2.83 9.09 -6.99
N SER A 3 -1.50 9.00 -7.07
CA SER A 3 -0.66 8.18 -6.18
C SER A 3 -0.11 8.95 -4.98
N GLN A 4 0.07 10.26 -5.12
CA GLN A 4 0.47 11.18 -4.08
C GLN A 4 0.05 12.61 -4.44
N LEU A 5 -0.05 13.46 -3.43
CA LEU A 5 -0.21 14.91 -3.54
C LEU A 5 0.95 15.56 -2.79
N ASN A 6 1.52 16.62 -3.36
CA ASN A 6 2.55 17.43 -2.72
C ASN A 6 2.11 18.88 -2.75
N GLY A 7 1.90 19.49 -1.59
CA GLY A 7 1.31 20.81 -1.52
C GLY A 7 1.14 21.35 -0.11
N ARG A 8 0.44 22.48 -0.01
CA ARG A 8 0.17 23.17 1.26
C ARG A 8 -1.10 22.61 1.90
N PHE A 9 -1.08 22.36 3.19
CA PHE A 9 -2.24 21.93 3.97
C PHE A 9 -3.05 23.16 4.36
N ILE A 10 -4.19 23.35 3.70
CA ILE A 10 -5.05 24.53 3.88
C ILE A 10 -6.02 24.33 5.05
N GLU A 11 -6.55 23.12 5.17
CA GLU A 11 -7.43 22.73 6.26
C GLU A 11 -7.02 21.36 6.76
N LYS A 12 -7.01 21.18 8.08
CA LYS A 12 -6.53 19.96 8.74
C LYS A 12 -7.47 19.60 9.89
N TYR A 13 -8.19 18.51 9.70
CA TYR A 13 -9.12 17.92 10.65
C TYR A 13 -8.74 16.46 10.92
N ALA A 14 -9.23 15.91 12.02
CA ALA A 14 -8.88 14.55 12.46
C ALA A 14 -9.14 13.46 11.39
N THR A 15 -10.14 13.65 10.53
CA THR A 15 -10.53 12.68 9.49
C THR A 15 -10.41 13.21 8.07
N GLN A 16 -9.97 14.46 7.89
CA GLN A 16 -9.99 15.15 6.60
C GLN A 16 -8.84 16.15 6.51
N LEU A 17 -8.25 16.25 5.32
CA LEU A 17 -7.19 17.18 4.98
C LEU A 17 -7.54 17.83 3.64
N VAL A 18 -7.36 19.15 3.54
CA VAL A 18 -7.42 19.86 2.26
C VAL A 18 -5.99 20.23 1.86
N ILE A 19 -5.52 19.66 0.75
CA ILE A 19 -4.18 19.94 0.21
C ILE A 19 -4.31 20.79 -1.05
N GLU A 20 -3.70 21.96 -1.06
CA GLU A 20 -3.61 22.81 -2.25
C GLU A 20 -2.37 22.45 -3.07
N CYS A 21 -2.59 22.11 -4.35
CA CYS A 21 -1.56 21.84 -5.33
C CYS A 21 -1.81 22.65 -6.61
N GLY A 22 -1.05 23.73 -6.81
CA GLY A 22 -1.10 24.52 -8.04
C GLY A 22 -2.40 25.30 -8.23
N GLY A 23 -2.99 25.80 -7.14
CA GLY A 23 -4.25 26.53 -7.11
C GLY A 23 -5.49 25.67 -6.92
N VAL A 24 -5.36 24.34 -6.83
CA VAL A 24 -6.47 23.40 -6.67
C VAL A 24 -6.44 22.76 -5.28
N GLY A 25 -7.52 22.91 -4.52
CA GLY A 25 -7.71 22.25 -3.22
C GLY A 25 -8.30 20.84 -3.37
N TYR A 26 -7.58 19.83 -2.92
CA TYR A 26 -8.02 18.44 -2.90
C TYR A 26 -8.51 18.06 -1.51
N GLU A 27 -9.77 17.63 -1.40
CA GLU A 27 -10.28 17.00 -0.19
C GLU A 27 -9.78 15.56 -0.09
N VAL A 28 -9.11 15.25 1.02
CA VAL A 28 -8.48 13.96 1.27
C VAL A 28 -8.96 13.41 2.62
N LYS A 29 -9.55 12.22 2.61
CA LYS A 29 -9.91 11.48 3.83
C LYS A 29 -8.67 10.82 4.42
N ILE A 30 -8.40 11.05 5.70
CA ILE A 30 -7.20 10.54 6.37
C ILE A 30 -7.56 9.71 7.60
N SER A 31 -6.62 8.87 8.04
CA SER A 31 -6.70 8.18 9.33
C SER A 31 -6.28 9.10 10.49
N LEU A 32 -6.65 8.76 11.73
CA LEU A 32 -6.14 9.45 12.92
C LEU A 32 -4.62 9.32 13.07
N ASN A 33 -4.04 8.20 12.63
CA ASN A 33 -2.60 8.00 12.63
C ASN A 33 -1.93 8.98 11.67
N THR A 34 -2.44 9.11 10.44
CA THR A 34 -1.96 10.12 9.48
C THR A 34 -2.10 11.52 10.05
N PHE A 35 -3.24 11.88 10.63
CA PHE A 35 -3.45 13.20 11.24
C PHE A 35 -2.38 13.50 12.31
N THR A 36 -2.14 12.53 13.19
CA THR A 36 -1.13 12.64 14.26
C THR A 36 0.29 12.76 13.69
N SER A 37 0.63 11.97 12.66
CA SER A 37 1.95 12.01 12.01
C SER A 37 2.21 13.28 11.21
N LEU A 38 1.17 13.91 10.67
CA LEU A 38 1.29 15.21 10.02
C LEU A 38 1.59 16.34 11.02
N GLY A 39 1.07 16.23 12.25
CA GLY A 39 1.32 17.20 13.33
C GLY A 39 1.03 18.63 12.90
N ASP A 40 1.93 19.56 13.25
CA ASP A 40 1.82 20.99 12.91
C ASP A 40 2.39 21.36 11.55
N ARG A 41 2.69 20.39 10.68
CA ARG A 41 3.15 20.71 9.32
C ARG A 41 2.06 21.45 8.55
N ASP A 42 2.49 22.43 7.76
CA ASP A 42 1.64 23.22 6.87
C ASP A 42 1.80 22.82 5.40
N SER A 43 2.69 21.89 5.08
CA SER A 43 2.88 21.36 3.74
C SER A 43 3.58 20.00 3.78
N GLY A 44 3.48 19.25 2.68
CA GLY A 44 4.22 18.01 2.51
C GLY A 44 3.63 17.09 1.45
N VAL A 45 4.22 15.91 1.37
CA VAL A 45 3.76 14.81 0.52
C VAL A 45 2.80 13.93 1.30
N VAL A 46 1.65 13.64 0.71
CA VAL A 46 0.67 12.68 1.21
C VAL A 46 0.48 11.60 0.16
N PHE A 47 0.65 10.34 0.54
CA PHE A 47 0.43 9.20 -0.35
C PHE A 47 -1.06 8.94 -0.45
N THR A 48 -1.57 8.73 -1.66
CA THR A 48 -3.02 8.69 -1.89
C THR A 48 -3.49 7.40 -2.54
N ARG A 49 -4.73 7.04 -2.22
CA ARG A 49 -5.53 6.04 -2.92
C ARG A 49 -6.83 6.68 -3.39
N LEU A 50 -6.95 6.88 -4.69
CA LEU A 50 -8.20 7.31 -5.33
C LEU A 50 -9.15 6.12 -5.48
N ILE A 51 -10.38 6.28 -5.01
CA ILE A 51 -11.48 5.34 -5.20
C ILE A 51 -12.55 6.03 -6.04
N VAL A 52 -12.82 5.45 -7.21
CA VAL A 52 -13.84 5.91 -8.16
C VAL A 52 -15.06 5.01 -8.02
N ARG A 53 -16.21 5.63 -7.79
CA ARG A 53 -17.53 5.03 -7.82
C ARG A 53 -18.37 5.74 -8.87
N GLU A 54 -19.55 5.22 -9.15
CA GLU A 54 -20.48 5.82 -10.10
C GLU A 54 -20.92 7.24 -9.69
N ASP A 55 -21.01 7.48 -8.38
CA ASP A 55 -21.52 8.73 -7.78
C ASP A 55 -20.44 9.62 -7.17
N ALA A 56 -19.20 9.13 -7.03
CA ALA A 56 -18.17 9.85 -6.28
C ALA A 56 -16.72 9.49 -6.65
N HIS A 57 -15.86 10.51 -6.56
CA HIS A 57 -14.40 10.37 -6.52
C HIS A 57 -13.91 10.68 -5.11
N ILE A 58 -13.34 9.69 -4.42
CA ILE A 58 -12.90 9.84 -3.03
C ILE A 58 -11.39 9.59 -2.97
N ILE A 59 -10.65 10.56 -2.43
CA ILE A 59 -9.22 10.43 -2.18
C ILE A 59 -9.02 10.05 -0.71
N TYR A 60 -8.34 8.93 -0.48
CA TYR A 60 -7.82 8.57 0.83
C TYR A 60 -6.33 8.91 0.89
N GLY A 61 -5.87 9.50 1.98
CA GLY A 61 -4.50 9.98 2.16
C GLY A 61 -3.81 9.35 3.36
N PHE A 62 -2.51 9.16 3.23
CA PHE A 62 -1.66 8.49 4.20
C PHE A 62 -0.33 9.23 4.35
N HIS A 63 0.17 9.31 5.58
CA HIS A 63 1.46 9.95 5.86
C HIS A 63 2.63 9.14 5.27
N ALA A 64 2.51 7.81 5.27
CA ALA A 64 3.55 6.88 4.86
C ALA A 64 3.07 5.91 3.76
N LYS A 65 4.02 5.37 2.98
CA LYS A 65 3.69 4.43 1.90
C LYS A 65 3.15 3.12 2.47
N GLU A 66 3.72 2.66 3.57
CA GLU A 66 3.39 1.44 4.28
C GLU A 66 1.93 1.46 4.76
N GLU A 67 1.47 2.62 5.20
CA GLU A 67 0.09 2.84 5.60
C GLU A 67 -0.88 2.74 4.41
N ARG A 68 -0.51 3.35 3.26
CA ARG A 68 -1.28 3.21 2.02
C ARG A 68 -1.32 1.76 1.52
N GLU A 69 -0.20 1.03 1.60
CA GLU A 69 -0.16 -0.37 1.19
C GLU A 69 -1.02 -1.25 2.10
N MET A 70 -0.96 -1.02 3.42
CA MET A 70 -1.87 -1.68 4.35
C MET A 70 -3.33 -1.37 4.02
N PHE A 71 -3.67 -0.12 3.71
CA PHE A 71 -5.02 0.24 3.26
C PHE A 71 -5.44 -0.55 2.00
N ASN A 72 -4.57 -0.63 0.99
CA ASN A 72 -4.83 -1.38 -0.24
C ASN A 72 -5.07 -2.87 0.04
N HIS A 73 -4.33 -3.45 0.97
CA HIS A 73 -4.53 -4.83 1.40
C HIS A 73 -5.86 -5.01 2.13
N LEU A 74 -6.17 -4.14 3.08
CA LEU A 74 -7.41 -4.19 3.85
C LEU A 74 -8.64 -4.12 2.93
N ILE A 75 -8.70 -3.18 1.99
CA ILE A 75 -9.84 -3.07 1.07
C ILE A 75 -9.94 -4.22 0.05
N SER A 76 -8.88 -5.04 -0.08
CA SER A 76 -8.90 -6.24 -0.92
C SER A 76 -9.61 -7.42 -0.23
N VAL A 77 -9.86 -7.34 1.08
CA VAL A 77 -10.56 -8.35 1.86
C VAL A 77 -12.07 -8.18 1.65
N SER A 78 -12.75 -9.25 1.27
CA SER A 78 -14.21 -9.24 1.10
C SER A 78 -14.90 -8.91 2.43
N GLY A 79 -15.69 -7.84 2.43
CA GLY A 79 -16.38 -7.34 3.63
C GLY A 79 -15.65 -6.20 4.35
N ILE A 80 -14.46 -5.80 3.88
CA ILE A 80 -13.78 -4.60 4.33
C ILE A 80 -13.88 -3.52 3.26
N GLY A 81 -14.68 -2.50 3.54
CA GLY A 81 -14.77 -1.31 2.70
C GLY A 81 -13.71 -0.26 3.05
N PRO A 82 -13.55 0.77 2.20
CA PRO A 82 -12.62 1.88 2.43
C PRO A 82 -12.80 2.58 3.78
N ASN A 83 -14.05 2.79 4.21
CA ASN A 83 -14.34 3.43 5.50
C ASN A 83 -13.90 2.54 6.68
N THR A 84 -14.15 1.23 6.60
CA THR A 84 -13.70 0.27 7.63
C THR A 84 -12.18 0.24 7.67
N ALA A 85 -11.50 0.23 6.52
CA ALA A 85 -10.04 0.26 6.46
C ALA A 85 -9.45 1.55 7.09
N ILE A 86 -10.06 2.71 6.88
CA ILE A 86 -9.66 3.95 7.58
C ILE A 86 -9.88 3.84 9.09
N ILE A 87 -10.99 3.25 9.55
CA ILE A 87 -11.23 3.05 10.99
C ILE A 87 -10.15 2.13 11.59
N MET A 88 -9.76 1.07 10.88
CA MET A 88 -8.68 0.19 11.31
C MET A 88 -7.36 0.95 11.42
N LEU A 89 -6.98 1.70 10.38
CA LEU A 89 -5.77 2.52 10.35
C LEU A 89 -5.83 3.75 11.27
N SER A 90 -7.00 4.07 11.82
CA SER A 90 -7.15 5.10 12.87
C SER A 90 -7.03 4.50 14.27
N SER A 91 -7.23 3.19 14.40
CA SER A 91 -7.22 2.48 15.69
C SER A 91 -5.89 1.76 15.95
N MET A 92 -5.17 1.39 14.89
CA MET A 92 -3.95 0.60 14.95
C MET A 92 -2.96 1.07 13.88
N LEU A 93 -1.67 1.01 14.20
CA LEU A 93 -0.62 1.26 13.21
C LEU A 93 -0.54 0.10 12.21
N PRO A 94 -0.05 0.33 10.98
CA PRO A 94 0.12 -0.71 9.98
C PRO A 94 0.92 -1.91 10.48
N GLU A 95 1.96 -1.68 11.29
CA GLU A 95 2.78 -2.73 11.89
C GLU A 95 2.02 -3.60 12.89
N ASP A 96 1.13 -3.02 13.69
CA ASP A 96 0.33 -3.76 14.67
C ASP A 96 -0.74 -4.61 13.97
N ILE A 97 -1.33 -4.08 12.89
CA ILE A 97 -2.26 -4.85 12.04
C ILE A 97 -1.52 -6.02 11.40
N ALA A 98 -0.32 -5.78 10.85
CA ALA A 98 0.52 -6.81 10.27
C ALA A 98 0.87 -7.89 11.29
N ARG A 99 1.26 -7.49 12.51
CA ARG A 99 1.56 -8.41 13.61
C ARG A 99 0.35 -9.24 13.99
N ALA A 100 -0.82 -8.63 14.18
CA ALA A 100 -2.05 -9.34 14.52
C ALA A 100 -2.44 -10.36 13.43
N ILE A 101 -2.20 -10.05 12.16
CA ILE A 101 -2.41 -10.99 11.04
C ILE A 101 -1.41 -12.15 11.10
N GLN A 102 -0.13 -11.87 11.36
CA GLN A 102 0.93 -12.89 11.44
C GLN A 102 0.73 -13.85 12.62
N THR A 103 0.31 -13.33 13.77
CA THR A 103 0.06 -14.11 15.00
C THR A 103 -1.35 -14.70 15.08
N GLU A 104 -2.16 -14.54 14.04
CA GLU A 104 -3.57 -14.96 14.00
C GLU A 104 -4.41 -14.42 15.17
N ASP A 105 -4.09 -13.21 15.65
CA ASP A 105 -4.82 -12.56 16.75
C ASP A 105 -6.13 -11.94 16.25
N VAL A 106 -7.14 -12.80 16.12
CA VAL A 106 -8.51 -12.42 15.71
C VAL A 106 -9.10 -11.40 16.69
N MET A 107 -8.82 -11.53 17.98
CA MET A 107 -9.44 -10.69 19.01
C MET A 107 -9.02 -9.23 18.87
N THR A 108 -7.76 -8.97 18.55
CA THR A 108 -7.26 -7.61 18.34
C THR A 108 -7.96 -6.95 17.15
N ILE A 109 -8.13 -7.65 16.02
CA ILE A 109 -8.83 -7.13 14.85
C ILE A 109 -10.34 -6.95 15.11
N GLN A 110 -10.96 -7.86 15.87
CA GLN A 110 -12.39 -7.81 16.21
C GLN A 110 -12.77 -6.63 17.13
N LYS A 111 -11.83 -6.09 17.92
CA LYS A 111 -12.09 -4.91 18.78
C LYS A 111 -12.40 -3.66 17.99
N ILE A 112 -12.06 -3.62 16.71
CA ILE A 112 -12.27 -2.47 15.84
C ILE A 112 -13.77 -2.35 15.52
N LYS A 113 -14.34 -1.16 15.74
CA LYS A 113 -15.76 -0.88 15.52
C LYS A 113 -16.15 -1.24 14.07
N GLY A 114 -17.18 -2.09 13.95
CA GLY A 114 -17.72 -2.52 12.65
C GLY A 114 -17.08 -3.79 12.10
N ILE A 115 -16.15 -4.43 12.83
CA ILE A 115 -15.56 -5.71 12.44
C ILE A 115 -16.11 -6.83 13.34
N GLY A 116 -16.89 -7.74 12.75
CA GLY A 116 -17.37 -8.94 13.42
C GLY A 116 -16.35 -10.09 13.38
N ALA A 117 -16.57 -11.13 14.18
CA ALA A 117 -15.68 -12.30 14.26
C ALA A 117 -15.38 -12.95 12.89
N LYS A 118 -16.41 -13.13 12.04
CA LYS A 118 -16.25 -13.69 10.69
C LYS A 118 -15.36 -12.81 9.80
N THR A 119 -15.55 -11.49 9.86
CA THR A 119 -14.75 -10.54 9.08
C THR A 119 -13.32 -10.50 9.59
N ALA A 120 -13.10 -10.51 10.91
CA ALA A 120 -11.76 -10.55 11.50
C ALA A 120 -10.98 -11.81 11.10
N GLN A 121 -11.63 -12.98 11.14
CA GLN A 121 -11.03 -14.23 10.66
C GLN A 121 -10.68 -14.15 9.16
N ARG A 122 -11.55 -13.53 8.36
CA ARG A 122 -11.32 -13.37 6.93
C ARG A 122 -10.16 -12.43 6.62
N VAL A 123 -10.01 -11.34 7.38
CA VAL A 123 -8.85 -10.45 7.28
C VAL A 123 -7.56 -11.24 7.51
N ILE A 124 -7.51 -12.07 8.55
CA ILE A 124 -6.33 -12.90 8.84
C ILE A 124 -6.07 -13.88 7.69
N LEU A 125 -7.07 -14.65 7.27
CA LEU A 125 -6.92 -15.66 6.20
C LEU A 125 -6.48 -15.04 4.86
N ASP A 126 -7.13 -13.96 4.42
CA ASP A 126 -6.91 -13.35 3.10
C ASP A 126 -5.58 -12.57 3.06
N LEU A 127 -5.09 -12.08 4.20
CA LEU A 127 -3.88 -11.23 4.27
C LEU A 127 -2.64 -11.93 4.79
N LYS A 128 -2.74 -13.05 5.51
CA LYS A 128 -1.58 -13.77 6.05
C LYS A 128 -0.51 -14.04 4.97
N GLY A 129 -0.92 -14.52 3.79
CA GLY A 129 -0.01 -14.77 2.67
C GLY A 129 0.50 -13.52 1.93
N LYS A 130 -0.15 -12.35 2.11
CA LYS A 130 0.23 -11.08 1.48
C LYS A 130 1.18 -10.26 2.37
N VAL A 131 0.93 -10.25 3.67
CA VAL A 131 1.73 -9.51 4.66
C VAL A 131 3.12 -10.14 4.86
N ILE A 132 3.25 -11.47 4.74
CA ILE A 132 4.56 -12.15 4.78
C ILE A 132 5.47 -11.68 3.64
N LYS A 133 4.91 -11.42 2.45
CA LYS A 133 5.67 -10.90 1.30
C LYS A 133 6.18 -9.47 1.52
N LEU A 134 5.44 -8.64 2.26
CA LEU A 134 5.89 -7.29 2.63
C LEU A 134 7.09 -7.32 3.56
N SER A 135 7.10 -8.22 4.56
CA SER A 135 8.28 -8.39 5.42
C SER A 135 9.49 -8.95 4.68
N GLU A 136 9.28 -9.88 3.74
CA GLU A 136 10.35 -10.43 2.90
C GLU A 136 10.87 -9.41 1.87
N GLN A 137 9.99 -8.57 1.30
CA GLN A 137 10.39 -7.49 0.40
C GLN A 137 11.14 -6.38 1.17
N ALA A 138 10.68 -6.01 2.36
CA ALA A 138 11.37 -5.05 3.22
C ALA A 138 12.78 -5.53 3.62
N GLN A 139 12.97 -6.84 3.83
CA GLN A 139 14.30 -7.41 4.10
C GLN A 139 15.17 -7.55 2.84
N ASN A 140 14.58 -7.84 1.67
CA ASN A 140 15.34 -7.95 0.41
C ASN A 140 15.84 -6.60 -0.13
N ILE A 141 15.20 -5.48 0.22
CA ILE A 141 15.64 -4.12 -0.16
C ILE A 141 17.03 -3.78 0.40
N PHE A 142 17.46 -4.43 1.51
CA PHE A 142 18.78 -4.22 2.10
C PHE A 142 19.92 -5.01 1.42
N SER A 143 19.62 -5.82 0.40
CA SER A 143 20.63 -6.47 -0.43
C SER A 143 20.82 -5.70 -1.73
N THR A 144 21.91 -4.93 -1.82
CA THR A 144 22.25 -4.03 -2.95
C THR A 144 22.38 -4.73 -4.31
N ASN A 145 22.38 -6.06 -4.36
CA ASN A 145 22.46 -6.84 -5.60
C ASN A 145 21.09 -7.35 -6.11
N ASN A 146 19.99 -7.22 -5.35
CA ASN A 146 18.68 -7.80 -5.72
C ASN A 146 17.60 -6.76 -6.08
N THR A 147 17.82 -5.47 -5.88
CA THR A 147 16.82 -4.42 -6.18
C THR A 147 16.47 -4.36 -7.66
N ASN A 148 17.47 -4.41 -8.55
CA ASN A 148 17.23 -4.29 -10.00
C ASN A 148 16.37 -5.44 -10.55
N ARG A 149 16.61 -6.66 -10.04
CA ARG A 149 15.89 -7.86 -10.44
C ARG A 149 14.43 -7.81 -9.97
N LEU A 150 14.20 -7.31 -8.76
CA LEU A 150 12.88 -7.19 -8.16
C LEU A 150 12.06 -6.10 -8.85
N ASP A 151 12.71 -4.99 -9.22
CA ASP A 151 12.12 -3.92 -10.02
C ASP A 151 11.77 -4.40 -11.44
N ALA A 152 12.67 -5.14 -12.09
CA ALA A 152 12.41 -5.75 -13.40
C ALA A 152 11.25 -6.75 -13.36
N LEU A 153 11.18 -7.59 -12.32
CA LEU A 153 10.07 -8.53 -12.12
C LEU A 153 8.75 -7.77 -11.94
N THR A 154 8.75 -6.72 -11.12
CA THR A 154 7.56 -5.90 -10.87
C THR A 154 7.09 -5.21 -12.15
N ALA A 155 8.02 -4.73 -12.98
CA ALA A 155 7.72 -4.15 -14.28
C ALA A 155 7.11 -5.19 -15.24
N LEU A 156 7.70 -6.39 -15.36
CA LEU A 156 7.18 -7.46 -16.22
C LEU A 156 5.78 -7.90 -15.82
N VAL A 157 5.52 -8.07 -14.51
CA VAL A 157 4.17 -8.38 -14.01
C VAL A 157 3.20 -7.23 -14.30
N SER A 158 3.65 -5.98 -14.17
CA SER A 158 2.83 -4.80 -14.50
C SER A 158 2.52 -4.68 -16.00
N LEU A 159 3.40 -5.21 -16.87
CA LEU A 159 3.18 -5.35 -18.31
C LEU A 159 2.23 -6.50 -18.66
N GLY A 160 1.78 -7.29 -17.68
CA GLY A 160 0.79 -8.35 -17.85
C GLY A 160 1.36 -9.77 -18.00
N PHE A 161 2.66 -9.95 -17.81
CA PHE A 161 3.27 -11.28 -17.86
C PHE A 161 3.02 -12.09 -16.58
N ASP A 162 2.88 -13.41 -16.73
CA ASP A 162 2.76 -14.30 -15.57
C ASP A 162 4.00 -14.22 -14.68
N LYS A 163 3.77 -14.15 -13.36
CA LYS A 163 4.84 -13.96 -12.38
C LYS A 163 5.88 -15.09 -12.44
N LYS A 164 5.46 -16.35 -12.56
CA LYS A 164 6.41 -17.49 -12.60
C LYS A 164 7.19 -17.51 -13.91
N ALA A 165 6.56 -17.14 -15.01
CA ALA A 165 7.24 -16.99 -16.29
C ALA A 165 8.31 -15.88 -16.21
N ALA A 166 7.94 -14.72 -15.68
CA ALA A 166 8.86 -13.58 -15.52
C ALA A 166 10.03 -13.89 -14.58
N GLU A 167 9.80 -14.58 -13.47
CA GLU A 167 10.87 -15.04 -12.57
C GLU A 167 11.86 -15.97 -13.30
N LYS A 168 11.36 -16.98 -14.04
CA LYS A 168 12.20 -17.90 -14.82
C LYS A 168 13.00 -17.20 -15.91
N ALA A 169 12.41 -16.22 -16.59
CA ALA A 169 13.10 -15.45 -17.62
C ALA A 169 14.27 -14.67 -16.99
N LEU A 170 14.02 -13.99 -15.88
CA LEU A 170 15.05 -13.24 -15.15
C LEU A 170 16.13 -14.15 -14.56
N GLU A 171 15.82 -15.38 -14.14
CA GLU A 171 16.83 -16.36 -13.67
C GLU A 171 17.83 -16.75 -14.77
N ARG A 172 17.40 -16.75 -16.03
CA ARG A 172 18.25 -17.15 -17.17
C ARG A 172 19.21 -16.07 -17.66
N ILE A 173 18.95 -14.81 -17.30
CA ILE A 173 19.66 -13.63 -17.83
C ILE A 173 20.75 -13.16 -16.87
N ASP A 174 20.67 -13.57 -15.59
CA ASP A 174 21.45 -12.99 -14.51
C ASP A 174 22.95 -13.26 -14.66
N THR A 175 23.67 -12.28 -15.22
CA THR A 175 25.13 -12.26 -15.39
C THR A 175 25.81 -11.23 -14.47
N GLY A 176 25.07 -10.65 -13.53
CA GLY A 176 25.62 -9.83 -12.45
C GLY A 176 25.95 -8.39 -12.84
N SER A 177 24.95 -7.50 -12.69
CA SER A 177 25.03 -6.01 -12.76
C SER A 177 24.45 -5.35 -14.03
N GLU A 178 23.45 -5.95 -14.67
CA GLU A 178 22.67 -5.21 -15.68
C GLU A 178 21.71 -4.20 -15.04
N PRO A 179 21.50 -3.03 -15.69
CA PRO A 179 20.47 -2.07 -15.28
C PRO A 179 19.07 -2.65 -15.48
N VAL A 180 18.10 -2.15 -14.72
CA VAL A 180 16.70 -2.62 -14.74
C VAL A 180 16.11 -2.65 -16.16
N GLU A 181 16.37 -1.63 -16.98
CA GLU A 181 15.86 -1.60 -18.35
C GLU A 181 16.49 -2.70 -19.23
N GLY A 182 17.74 -3.07 -18.98
CA GLY A 182 18.43 -4.17 -19.66
C GLY A 182 17.77 -5.51 -19.33
N LEU A 183 17.59 -5.76 -18.03
CA LEU A 183 16.92 -6.97 -17.53
C LEU A 183 15.50 -7.13 -18.09
N ILE A 184 14.73 -6.05 -18.18
CA ILE A 184 13.38 -6.08 -18.77
C ILE A 184 13.46 -6.42 -20.26
N LYS A 185 14.35 -5.76 -21.01
CA LYS A 185 14.50 -6.01 -22.46
C LYS A 185 14.91 -7.45 -22.76
N GLU A 186 15.87 -7.98 -22.04
CA GLU A 186 16.32 -9.36 -22.25
C GLU A 186 15.25 -10.36 -21.80
N ALA A 187 14.53 -10.10 -20.70
CA ALA A 187 13.43 -10.96 -20.26
C ALA A 187 12.30 -11.02 -21.30
N LEU A 188 11.95 -9.89 -21.91
CA LEU A 188 10.93 -9.82 -22.97
C LEU A 188 11.31 -10.59 -24.25
N LYS A 189 12.60 -10.89 -24.49
CA LYS A 189 13.01 -11.73 -25.64
C LYS A 189 12.78 -13.22 -25.38
N ILE A 190 12.66 -13.63 -24.12
CA ILE A 190 12.61 -15.03 -23.69
C ILE A 190 11.21 -15.43 -23.21
N LEU A 191 10.38 -14.45 -22.83
CA LEU A 191 8.97 -14.59 -22.46
C LEU A 191 8.05 -14.72 -23.69
#